data_AF-A0A954PQW4-F1
#
_entry.id   AF-A0A954PQW4-F1
#
_cell.length_a   1.000
_cell.length_b   1.000
_cell.length_c   1.000
_cell.angle_alpha   90.00
_cell.angle_beta   90.00
_cell.angle_gamma   90.00
#
_symmetry.space_group_name_H-M   'P 1'
#
loop_
_entity.id
_entity.type
_entity.pdbx_description
1 polymer ?
#
loop_
_entity_poly.entity_id
_entity_poly.type
_entity_poly.pdbx_seq_one_letter_code
_entity_poly.pdbx_strand_id
1 'polypeptide(L)'
;VVIFYLGYACLHCAEQLQAFGPRTEDFRKAGIELIAISTDPMVDLKSSHENYKGGEFPFPLVSNADLDIFKAYRCYDDFEKSTLHGTFLIDPQGQILWQDISYEPFMDVKFVLEESQRLLELGRE
;
A
#
# COMPACT_ATOMS: atom_id res chain seq x y z
N VAL A 1 -4.29 -0.88 -6.30
CA VAL A 1 -2.94 -0.58 -5.76
C VAL A 1 -2.85 -1.11 -4.34
N VAL A 2 -1.77 -1.81 -4.03
CA VAL A 2 -1.49 -2.39 -2.71
C VAL A 2 -0.32 -1.64 -2.08
N ILE A 3 -0.48 -1.19 -0.83
CA ILE A 3 0.53 -0.44 -0.07
C ILE A 3 0.98 -1.30 1.11
N PHE A 4 2.23 -1.75 1.10
CA PHE A 4 2.87 -2.44 2.21
C PHE A 4 3.56 -1.42 3.10
N TYR A 5 3.15 -1.34 4.37
CA TYR A 5 3.69 -0.40 5.35
C TYR A 5 4.07 -1.10 6.66
N LEU A 6 5.02 -0.52 7.41
CA LEU A 6 5.68 -1.21 8.53
C LEU A 6 4.93 -1.11 9.88
N GLY A 7 3.68 -0.67 9.85
CA GLY A 7 2.82 -0.55 11.02
C GLY A 7 2.70 0.85 11.63
N TYR A 8 1.92 0.98 12.71
CA TYR A 8 1.51 2.28 13.27
C TYR A 8 2.64 3.08 13.91
N ALA A 9 3.70 2.41 14.39
CA ALA A 9 4.86 3.07 15.00
C ALA A 9 5.79 3.73 13.98
N CYS A 10 5.59 3.46 12.69
CA CYS A 10 6.34 4.04 11.59
C CYS A 10 5.71 5.39 11.18
N LEU A 11 6.41 6.49 11.49
CA LEU A 11 5.92 7.85 11.20
C LEU A 11 5.70 8.07 9.68
N HIS A 12 6.67 7.68 8.86
CA HIS A 12 6.59 7.87 7.40
C HIS A 12 5.48 7.00 6.76
N CYS A 13 5.14 5.87 7.38
CA CYS A 13 4.03 5.04 6.96
C CYS A 13 2.68 5.78 7.15
N ALA A 14 2.51 6.44 8.29
CA ALA A 14 1.31 7.25 8.52
C ALA A 14 1.20 8.41 7.52
N GLU A 15 2.32 9.06 7.21
CA GLU A 15 2.37 10.13 6.19
C GLU A 15 1.97 9.61 4.80
N GLN A 16 2.45 8.44 4.41
CA GLN A 16 2.06 7.81 3.14
C GLN A 16 0.54 7.57 3.10
N LEU A 17 -0.03 6.96 4.13
CA LEU A 17 -1.47 6.70 4.18
C LEU A 17 -2.29 8.00 4.19
N GLN A 18 -1.81 9.07 4.83
CA GLN A 18 -2.44 10.40 4.78
C GLN A 18 -2.36 11.04 3.39
N ALA A 19 -1.32 10.74 2.60
CA ALA A 19 -1.20 11.22 1.23
C ALA A 19 -2.17 10.49 0.28
N PHE A 20 -2.31 9.17 0.44
CA PHE A 20 -3.21 8.35 -0.39
C PHE A 20 -4.68 8.50 0.00
N GLY A 21 -4.99 8.62 1.29
CA GLY A 21 -6.36 8.69 1.83
C GLY A 21 -7.29 9.65 1.07
N PRO A 22 -6.97 10.95 0.98
CA PRO A 22 -7.79 11.93 0.26
C PRO A 22 -7.93 11.67 -1.25
N ARG A 23 -7.03 10.87 -1.84
CA ARG A 23 -7.02 10.55 -3.28
C ARG A 23 -7.72 9.25 -3.63
N THR A 24 -8.25 8.52 -2.64
CA THR A 24 -8.95 7.24 -2.84
C THR A 24 -10.03 7.32 -3.92
N GLU A 25 -10.83 8.40 -3.93
CA GLU A 25 -11.88 8.58 -4.93
C GLU A 25 -11.35 8.79 -6.35
N ASP A 26 -10.15 9.35 -6.52
CA ASP A 26 -9.53 9.48 -7.84
C ASP A 26 -9.12 8.11 -8.38
N PHE A 27 -8.56 7.25 -7.52
CA PHE A 27 -8.25 5.86 -7.88
C PHE A 27 -9.52 5.08 -8.23
N ARG A 28 -10.59 5.21 -7.43
CA ARG A 28 -11.88 4.53 -7.71
C ARG A 28 -12.48 4.96 -9.03
N LYS A 29 -12.44 6.26 -9.36
CA LYS A 29 -12.89 6.77 -10.67
C LYS A 29 -12.07 6.20 -11.84
N ALA A 30 -10.80 5.88 -11.61
CA ALA A 30 -9.94 5.19 -12.57
C ALA A 30 -10.17 3.66 -12.60
N GLY A 31 -11.09 3.11 -11.81
CA GLY A 31 -11.35 1.69 -11.69
C GLY A 31 -10.30 0.93 -10.87
N ILE A 32 -9.60 1.63 -9.97
CA ILE A 32 -8.52 1.09 -9.14
C ILE A 32 -8.92 1.20 -7.67
N GLU A 33 -8.91 0.09 -6.94
CA GLU A 33 -9.08 0.11 -5.49
C GLU A 33 -7.73 0.24 -4.77
N LEU A 34 -7.74 0.88 -3.61
CA LEU A 34 -6.60 0.94 -2.69
C LEU A 34 -6.78 -0.11 -1.58
N ILE A 35 -5.67 -0.68 -1.12
CA ILE A 35 -5.61 -1.53 0.07
C ILE A 35 -4.23 -1.33 0.70
N ALA A 36 -4.17 -1.28 2.03
CA ALA A 36 -2.89 -1.25 2.74
C ALA A 36 -2.73 -2.46 3.66
N ILE A 37 -1.54 -3.05 3.61
CA ILE A 37 -1.17 -4.25 4.36
C ILE A 37 -0.03 -3.87 5.30
N SER A 38 -0.20 -4.18 6.58
CA SER A 38 0.74 -3.85 7.63
C SER A 38 1.33 -5.09 8.28
N THR A 39 2.42 -4.89 9.00
CA THR A 39 2.99 -5.90 9.90
C THR A 39 2.34 -5.89 11.29
N ASP A 40 1.46 -4.90 11.56
CA ASP A 40 0.77 -4.80 12.85
C ASP A 40 -0.17 -6.00 13.03
N PRO A 41 -0.30 -6.54 14.25
CA PRO A 41 -1.33 -7.52 14.55
C PRO A 41 -2.72 -6.88 14.46
N MET A 42 -3.75 -7.71 14.23
CA MET A 42 -5.15 -7.27 14.10
C MET A 42 -5.64 -6.38 15.26
N VAL A 43 -5.10 -6.56 16.48
CA VAL A 43 -5.46 -5.78 17.66
C VAL A 43 -5.03 -4.30 17.53
N ASP A 44 -3.94 -4.04 16.82
CA ASP A 44 -3.31 -2.72 16.70
C ASP A 44 -3.79 -1.95 15.46
N LEU A 45 -4.39 -2.65 14.48
CA LEU A 45 -5.02 -2.00 13.32
C LEU A 45 -6.10 -0.98 13.70
N LYS A 46 -6.80 -1.19 14.82
CA LYS A 46 -7.75 -0.22 15.35
C LYS A 46 -7.07 1.10 15.71
N SER A 47 -5.86 1.04 16.26
CA SER A 47 -5.07 2.24 16.54
C SER A 47 -4.61 2.93 15.26
N SER A 48 -4.32 2.19 14.18
CA SER A 48 -4.05 2.80 12.86
C SER A 48 -5.26 3.58 12.34
N HIS A 49 -6.47 3.04 12.52
CA HIS A 49 -7.72 3.73 12.18
C HIS A 49 -7.93 4.99 13.05
N GLU A 50 -7.78 4.89 14.36
CA GLU A 50 -7.99 6.01 15.30
C GLU A 50 -6.98 7.15 15.11
N ASN A 51 -5.74 6.83 14.74
CA ASN A 51 -4.69 7.83 14.50
C ASN A 51 -4.79 8.50 13.12
N TYR A 52 -5.72 8.07 12.27
CA TYR A 52 -5.95 8.71 10.98
C TYR A 52 -6.65 10.06 11.16
N LYS A 53 -5.91 11.14 10.87
CA LYS A 53 -6.40 12.52 11.05
C LYS A 53 -7.52 12.94 10.07
N GLY A 54 -7.83 12.11 9.08
CA GLY A 54 -8.83 12.39 8.04
C GLY A 54 -10.25 11.87 8.34
N GLY A 55 -10.51 11.34 9.54
CA GLY A 55 -11.82 10.79 9.90
C GLY A 55 -11.89 9.27 9.68
N GLU A 56 -12.89 8.80 8.93
CA GLU A 56 -12.96 7.38 8.58
C GLU A 56 -11.90 7.04 7.51
N PHE A 57 -11.17 5.95 7.73
CA PHE A 57 -10.11 5.54 6.84
C PHE A 57 -10.71 4.99 5.52
N PRO A 58 -10.36 5.52 4.34
CA PRO A 58 -11.19 5.38 3.13
C PRO A 58 -11.00 4.05 2.37
N PHE A 59 -10.06 3.20 2.77
CA PHE A 59 -9.78 1.91 2.13
C PHE A 59 -9.36 0.82 3.14
N PRO A 60 -9.41 -0.47 2.80
CA PRO A 60 -9.13 -1.53 3.77
C PRO A 60 -7.70 -1.50 4.31
N LEU A 61 -7.59 -1.74 5.62
CA LEU A 61 -6.33 -2.05 6.32
C LEU A 61 -6.29 -3.53 6.67
N VAL A 62 -5.19 -4.21 6.35
CA VAL A 62 -5.01 -5.66 6.52
C VAL A 62 -3.78 -5.93 7.37
N SER A 63 -3.90 -6.87 8.31
CA SER A 63 -2.79 -7.33 9.16
C SER A 63 -2.08 -8.49 8.48
N ASN A 64 -0.75 -8.44 8.46
CA ASN A 64 0.10 -9.56 8.12
C ASN A 64 1.24 -9.74 9.14
N ALA A 65 0.87 -9.96 10.40
CA ALA A 65 1.82 -10.17 11.49
C ALA A 65 2.73 -11.41 11.29
N ASP A 66 2.27 -12.42 10.54
CA ASP A 66 3.05 -13.63 10.23
C ASP A 66 4.14 -13.39 9.15
N LEU A 67 4.12 -12.23 8.48
CA LEU A 67 5.06 -11.78 7.45
C LEU A 67 5.14 -12.67 6.20
N ASP A 68 4.26 -13.65 6.04
CA ASP A 68 4.22 -14.55 4.89
C ASP A 68 3.88 -13.81 3.59
N ILE A 69 2.95 -12.84 3.63
CA ILE A 69 2.61 -11.99 2.47
C ILE A 69 3.75 -11.00 2.18
N PHE A 70 4.33 -10.36 3.20
CA PHE A 70 5.50 -9.48 3.01
C PHE A 70 6.65 -10.21 2.30
N LYS A 71 6.94 -11.45 2.70
CA LYS A 71 7.95 -12.30 2.06
C LYS A 71 7.57 -12.70 0.63
N ALA A 72 6.31 -13.07 0.39
CA ALA A 72 5.81 -13.42 -0.94
C ALA A 72 5.96 -12.25 -1.93
N TYR A 73 5.75 -11.02 -1.47
CA TYR A 73 5.89 -9.78 -2.27
C TYR A 73 7.30 -9.18 -2.25
N ARG A 74 8.29 -9.87 -1.66
CA ARG A 74 9.68 -9.39 -1.52
C ARG A 74 9.82 -8.08 -0.74
N CYS A 75 8.82 -7.73 0.07
CA CYS A 75 8.87 -6.63 1.04
C CYS A 75 9.52 -7.06 2.37
N TYR A 76 10.42 -8.05 2.33
CA TYR A 76 11.16 -8.52 3.49
C TYR A 76 12.60 -8.78 3.05
N ASP A 77 13.56 -8.16 3.73
CA ASP A 77 14.98 -8.38 3.56
C ASP A 77 15.42 -9.53 4.46
N ASP A 78 15.72 -10.69 3.88
CA ASP A 78 16.18 -11.86 4.61
C ASP A 78 17.60 -11.71 5.20
N PHE A 79 18.42 -10.82 4.65
CA PHE A 79 19.78 -10.56 5.13
C PHE A 79 19.75 -9.67 6.37
N GLU A 80 19.07 -8.52 6.28
CA GLU A 80 18.90 -7.57 7.39
C GLU A 80 17.79 -7.99 8.36
N LYS A 81 17.01 -9.02 8.01
CA LYS A 81 15.82 -9.51 8.74
C LYS A 81 14.80 -8.40 9.01
N SER A 82 14.64 -7.51 8.05
CA SER A 82 13.85 -6.30 8.18
C SER A 82 12.71 -6.26 7.15
N THR A 83 11.61 -5.62 7.51
CA THR A 83 10.46 -5.40 6.62
C THR A 83 10.68 -4.12 5.82
N LEU A 84 10.32 -4.16 4.53
CA LEU A 84 10.46 -3.05 3.59
C LEU A 84 9.08 -2.48 3.23
N HIS A 85 9.07 -1.22 2.80
CA HIS A 85 7.89 -0.63 2.19
C HIS A 85 7.70 -1.18 0.79
N GLY A 86 6.46 -1.22 0.35
CA GLY A 86 6.14 -1.62 -1.02
C GLY A 86 4.91 -0.91 -1.54
N THR A 87 4.92 -0.55 -2.82
CA THR A 87 3.73 -0.03 -3.51
C THR A 87 3.58 -0.78 -4.82
N PHE A 88 2.42 -1.40 -5.02
CA PHE A 88 2.20 -2.30 -6.15
C PHE A 88 0.94 -1.92 -6.93
N LEU A 89 1.04 -1.97 -8.25
CA LEU A 89 -0.11 -2.07 -9.14
C LEU A 89 -0.29 -3.53 -9.54
N ILE A 90 -1.48 -4.06 -9.25
CA ILE A 90 -1.87 -5.42 -9.60
C ILE A 90 -3.10 -5.34 -10.51
N ASP A 91 -3.08 -6.06 -11.63
CA ASP A 91 -4.18 -6.13 -12.58
C ASP A 91 -5.28 -7.12 -12.14
N PRO A 92 -6.44 -7.17 -12.82
CA PRO A 92 -7.52 -8.11 -12.50
C PRO A 92 -7.15 -9.59 -12.66
N GLN A 93 -6.08 -9.92 -13.38
CA GLN A 93 -5.55 -11.27 -13.56
C GLN A 93 -4.52 -11.63 -12.48
N GLY A 94 -4.25 -10.72 -11.54
CA GLY A 94 -3.30 -10.90 -10.45
C GLY A 94 -1.84 -10.68 -10.84
N GLN A 95 -1.55 -10.08 -12.01
CA GLN A 95 -0.19 -9.76 -12.42
C GLN A 95 0.26 -8.42 -11.82
N ILE A 96 1.51 -8.37 -11.38
CA ILE A 96 2.14 -7.11 -10.95
C ILE A 96 2.58 -6.36 -12.21
N LEU A 97 1.92 -5.23 -12.49
CA LEU A 97 2.26 -4.37 -13.63
C LEU A 97 3.33 -3.34 -13.28
N TRP A 98 3.38 -2.93 -12.01
CA TRP A 98 4.39 -2.00 -11.49
C TRP A 98 4.60 -2.22 -10.00
N GLN A 99 5.83 -2.00 -9.55
CA GLN A 99 6.17 -2.04 -8.13
C GLN A 99 7.29 -1.08 -7.80
N ASP A 100 7.26 -0.59 -6.57
CA ASP A 100 8.38 0.04 -5.87
C ASP A 100 8.55 -0.65 -4.53
N ILE A 101 9.79 -1.05 -4.19
CA ILE A 101 10.14 -1.70 -2.92
C ILE A 101 11.39 -1.01 -2.38
N SER A 102 11.30 -0.46 -1.18
CA SER A 102 12.38 0.36 -0.61
C SER A 102 12.32 0.41 0.92
N TYR A 103 13.40 0.92 1.50
CA TYR A 103 13.45 1.30 2.91
C TYR A 103 12.52 2.48 3.23
N GLU A 104 12.28 3.36 2.25
CA GLU A 104 11.39 4.52 2.37
C GLU A 104 10.04 4.27 1.67
N PRO A 105 8.93 4.82 2.16
CA PRO A 105 7.65 4.71 1.49
C PRO A 105 7.63 5.50 0.18
N PHE A 106 6.93 4.98 -0.83
CA PHE A 106 6.70 5.70 -2.07
C PHE A 106 5.59 6.74 -1.89
N MET A 107 5.95 8.03 -2.02
CA MET A 107 5.08 9.17 -1.67
C MET A 107 4.39 9.84 -2.86
N ASP A 108 4.81 9.56 -4.10
CA ASP A 108 4.25 10.24 -5.28
C ASP A 108 2.91 9.62 -5.71
N VAL A 109 1.85 9.98 -4.99
CA VAL A 109 0.48 9.51 -5.24
C VAL A 109 0.00 9.83 -6.66
N LYS A 110 0.41 10.99 -7.20
CA LYS A 110 0.03 11.43 -8.54
C LYS A 110 0.65 10.51 -9.59
N PHE A 111 1.96 10.24 -9.46
CA PHE A 111 2.65 9.31 -10.34
C PHE A 111 1.99 7.92 -10.31
N VAL A 112 1.71 7.37 -9.12
CA VAL A 112 1.09 6.04 -9.01
C VAL A 112 -0.26 6.00 -9.74
N LEU A 113 -1.08 7.04 -9.62
CA LEU A 113 -2.37 7.11 -10.32
C LEU A 113 -2.18 7.16 -11.85
N GLU A 114 -1.39 8.10 -12.35
CA GLU A 114 -1.19 8.31 -13.79
C GLU A 114 -0.53 7.10 -14.45
N GLU A 115 0.50 6.54 -13.83
CA GLU A 115 1.20 5.36 -14.32
C GLU A 115 0.30 4.11 -14.28
N SER A 116 -0.54 3.99 -13.25
CA SER A 116 -1.48 2.87 -13.17
C SER A 116 -2.51 2.89 -14.29
N GLN A 117 -3.03 4.06 -14.63
CA GLN A 117 -3.95 4.21 -15.76
C GLN A 117 -3.26 3.82 -17.07
N ARG A 118 -2.05 4.33 -17.32
CA ARG A 118 -1.28 4.02 -18.53
C ARG A 118 -1.00 2.52 -18.67
N LEU A 119 -0.57 1.86 -17.61
CA LEU A 119 -0.24 0.42 -17.65
C LEU A 119 -1.48 -0.46 -17.82
N LEU A 120 -2.59 -0.12 -17.16
CA LEU A 120 -3.85 -0.84 -17.32
C LEU A 120 -4.47 -0.65 -18.71
N GLU A 121 -4.22 0.48 -19.38
CA GLU A 121 -4.63 0.68 -20.77
C GLU A 121 -3.82 -0.19 -21.74
N LEU A 122 -2.50 -0.30 -21.55
CA LEU A 122 -1.63 -1.14 -22.38
C LEU A 122 -1.91 -2.64 -22.25
N GLY A 123 -2.34 -3.11 -21.07
CA GLY A 123 -2.66 -4.53 -20.84
C GLY A 123 -4.01 -4.99 -21.40
N ARG A 124 -4.78 -4.11 -22.06
CA ARG A 124 -6.10 -4.43 -22.65
C ARG A 124 -6.04 -4.81 -24.13
N GLU A 125 -4.86 -4.80 -24.74
CA GLU A 125 -4.60 -5.26 -26.12
C GLU A 125 -4.40 -6.79 -26.18
#